data_AF-A0A7C4SZQ1-F1
#
_entry.id   AF-A0A7C4SZQ1-F1
#
_cell.length_a   1.000
_cell.length_b   1.000
_cell.length_c   1.000
_cell.angle_alpha   90.00
_cell.angle_beta   90.00
_cell.angle_gamma   90.00
#
_symmetry.space_group_name_H-M   'P 1'
#
loop_
_entity.id
_entity.type
_entity.pdbx_description
1 polymer ?
#
loop_
_entity_poly.entity_id
_entity_poly.type
_entity_poly.pdbx_seq_one_letter_code
_entity_poly.pdbx_strand_id
1 'polypeptide(L)'
;ECLKTVKEVLGVPVETLTIAGYTQVGSLVTVTDKGAAVHPKASPTEIERLSEILSVDVEPATINGGVPFVTSGILVNQSNAVVGSLTTGPELLILSRVFKV
;
A
#
# COMPACT_ATOMS: atom_id res chain seq x y z
N GLU A 1 -13.72 -6.90 -19.42
CA GLU A 1 -14.51 -5.66 -19.53
C GLU A 1 -14.11 -4.64 -18.45
N CYS A 2 -14.27 -4.96 -17.16
CA CYS A 2 -13.94 -4.05 -16.05
C CYS A 2 -12.52 -3.44 -16.08
N LEU A 3 -11.49 -4.24 -16.37
CA LEU A 3 -10.10 -3.73 -16.44
C LEU A 3 -9.92 -2.66 -17.54
N LYS A 4 -10.64 -2.79 -18.66
CA LYS A 4 -10.60 -1.82 -19.76
C LYS A 4 -11.24 -0.50 -19.32
N THR A 5 -12.38 -0.57 -18.64
CA THR A 5 -13.06 0.62 -18.08
C THR A 5 -12.17 1.33 -17.06
N VAL A 6 -11.53 0.61 -16.14
CA VAL A 6 -10.61 1.20 -15.15
C VAL A 6 -9.45 1.90 -15.83
N LYS A 7 -8.83 1.24 -16.83
CA LYS A 7 -7.72 1.81 -17.62
C LYS A 7 -8.14 3.09 -18.37
N GLU A 8 -9.30 3.06 -19.02
CA GLU A 8 -9.79 4.20 -19.82
C GLU A 8 -10.24 5.38 -18.96
N VAL A 9 -10.92 5.12 -17.83
CA VAL A 9 -11.46 6.17 -16.95
C VAL A 9 -10.37 6.82 -16.12
N LEU A 10 -9.46 6.02 -15.54
CA LEU A 10 -8.38 6.56 -14.69
C LEU A 10 -7.16 7.00 -15.52
N GLY A 11 -7.04 6.56 -16.76
CA GLY A 11 -5.92 6.93 -17.64
C GLY A 11 -4.56 6.38 -17.19
N VAL A 12 -4.54 5.31 -16.38
CA VAL A 12 -3.31 4.70 -15.84
C VAL A 12 -3.12 3.26 -16.33
N PRO A 13 -1.88 2.76 -16.41
CA PRO A 13 -1.62 1.34 -16.62
C PRO A 13 -2.29 0.49 -15.54
N VAL A 14 -2.78 -0.69 -15.93
CA VAL A 14 -3.46 -1.62 -15.01
C VAL A 14 -2.79 -2.98 -15.12
N GLU A 15 -2.39 -3.52 -13.99
CA GLU A 15 -1.77 -4.83 -13.82
C GLU A 15 -2.58 -5.64 -12.80
N THR A 16 -2.69 -6.95 -13.01
CA THR A 16 -3.36 -7.86 -12.06
C THR A 16 -2.34 -8.63 -11.26
N LEU A 17 -2.44 -8.55 -9.94
CA LEU A 17 -1.49 -9.16 -9.00
C LEU A 17 -2.23 -9.83 -7.84
N THR A 18 -1.53 -10.75 -7.19
CA THR A 18 -1.88 -11.29 -5.87
C THR A 18 -0.78 -10.90 -4.89
N ILE A 19 -1.16 -10.64 -3.64
CA ILE A 19 -0.22 -10.22 -2.60
C ILE A 19 -0.44 -11.08 -1.37
N ALA A 20 0.61 -11.74 -0.90
CA ALA A 20 0.56 -12.62 0.27
C ALA A 20 -0.56 -13.69 0.18
N GLY A 21 -0.86 -14.15 -1.05
CA GLY A 21 -1.92 -15.12 -1.34
C GLY A 21 -3.34 -14.56 -1.43
N TYR A 22 -3.53 -13.24 -1.33
CA TYR A 22 -4.83 -12.58 -1.42
C TYR A 22 -5.02 -11.84 -2.75
N THR A 23 -6.28 -11.71 -3.17
CA THR A 23 -6.67 -10.98 -4.39
C THR A 23 -7.15 -9.55 -4.11
N GLN A 24 -7.44 -9.21 -2.85
CA GLN A 24 -7.94 -7.90 -2.44
C GLN A 24 -6.79 -6.87 -2.29
N VAL A 25 -6.08 -6.60 -3.38
CA VAL A 25 -4.88 -5.73 -3.38
C VAL A 25 -5.12 -4.35 -2.76
N GLY A 26 -6.31 -3.77 -2.95
CA GLY A 26 -6.67 -2.47 -2.37
C GLY A 26 -6.72 -2.45 -0.84
N SER A 27 -6.94 -3.60 -0.19
CA SER A 27 -6.92 -3.72 1.28
C SER A 27 -5.51 -3.97 1.83
N LEU A 28 -4.58 -4.41 0.98
CA LEU A 28 -3.26 -4.91 1.35
C LEU A 28 -2.15 -3.92 1.06
N VAL A 29 -2.36 -3.03 0.08
CA VAL A 29 -1.40 -2.01 -0.34
C VAL A 29 -2.02 -0.64 -0.21
N THR A 30 -1.28 0.24 0.45
CA THR A 30 -1.53 1.68 0.43
C THR A 30 -0.37 2.35 -0.29
N VAL A 31 -0.67 3.17 -1.30
CA VAL A 31 0.34 3.79 -2.16
C VAL A 31 0.15 5.30 -2.26
N THR A 32 1.26 6.00 -2.38
CA THR A 32 1.35 7.40 -2.80
C THR A 32 2.45 7.52 -3.86
N ASP A 33 2.58 8.69 -4.48
CA ASP A 33 3.67 8.96 -5.45
C ASP A 33 5.08 8.98 -4.81
N LYS A 34 5.18 8.81 -3.49
CA LYS A 34 6.43 8.87 -2.74
C LYS A 34 6.91 7.52 -2.20
N GLY A 35 5.99 6.56 -2.07
CA GLY A 35 6.20 5.30 -1.36
C GLY A 35 4.91 4.51 -1.20
N ALA A 36 5.05 3.22 -0.93
CA ALA A 36 3.96 2.30 -0.69
C ALA A 36 4.21 1.39 0.52
N ALA A 37 3.15 1.14 1.28
CA ALA A 37 3.14 0.19 2.38
C ALA A 37 2.33 -1.05 1.97
N VAL A 38 2.88 -2.23 2.22
CA VAL A 38 2.27 -3.52 1.85
C VAL A 38 2.09 -4.43 3.05
N HIS A 39 1.14 -5.37 2.94
CA HIS A 39 0.93 -6.46 3.90
C HIS A 39 2.25 -7.09 4.39
N PRO A 40 2.43 -7.33 5.70
CA PRO A 40 3.72 -7.71 6.30
C PRO A 40 4.26 -9.07 5.84
N LYS A 41 3.40 -9.94 5.30
CA LYS A 41 3.77 -11.26 4.74
C LYS A 41 3.99 -11.25 3.22
N ALA A 42 4.05 -10.10 2.56
CA ALA A 42 4.41 -10.05 1.16
C ALA A 42 5.82 -10.62 0.96
N SER A 43 5.97 -11.49 -0.04
CA SER A 43 7.25 -12.08 -0.39
C SER A 43 8.20 -11.03 -1.01
N PRO A 44 9.53 -11.22 -0.94
CA PRO A 44 10.48 -10.31 -1.57
C PRO A 44 10.21 -10.09 -3.07
N THR A 45 9.80 -11.14 -3.78
CA THR A 45 9.46 -11.06 -5.21
C THR A 45 8.19 -10.23 -5.46
N GLU A 46 7.17 -10.34 -4.60
CA GLU A 46 5.97 -9.49 -4.69
C GLU A 46 6.31 -8.01 -4.41
N ILE A 47 7.18 -7.75 -3.43
CA ILE A 47 7.64 -6.40 -3.08
C ILE A 47 8.42 -5.77 -4.24
N GLU A 48 9.37 -6.51 -4.81
CA GLU A 48 10.15 -6.08 -5.98
C GLU A 48 9.24 -5.78 -7.17
N ARG A 49 8.30 -6.67 -7.46
CA ARG A 49 7.33 -6.48 -8.55
C ARG A 49 6.44 -5.25 -8.35
N LEU A 50 5.98 -5.01 -7.12
CA LEU A 50 5.19 -3.81 -6.78
C LEU A 50 6.03 -2.54 -6.93
N SER A 51 7.28 -2.57 -6.51
CA SER A 51 8.19 -1.43 -6.62
C SER A 51 8.46 -1.07 -8.07
N GLU A 52 8.65 -2.07 -8.95
CA GLU A 52 8.79 -1.86 -10.40
C GLU A 52 7.54 -1.21 -11.01
N ILE A 53 6.35 -1.75 -10.72
CA ILE A 53 5.09 -1.30 -11.33
C ILE A 53 4.72 0.11 -10.83
N LEU A 54 4.89 0.36 -9.53
CA LEU A 54 4.50 1.63 -8.91
C LEU A 54 5.61 2.69 -8.97
N SER A 55 6.84 2.30 -9.35
CA SER A 55 8.02 3.18 -9.41
C SER A 55 8.29 3.91 -8.08
N VAL A 56 8.02 3.25 -6.95
CA VAL A 56 8.24 3.78 -5.60
C VAL A 56 8.81 2.70 -4.68
N ASP A 57 9.41 3.13 -3.57
CA ASP A 57 9.86 2.22 -2.52
C ASP A 57 8.65 1.54 -1.86
N VAL A 58 8.71 0.21 -1.71
CA VAL A 58 7.65 -0.60 -1.10
C VAL A 58 8.20 -1.24 0.18
N GLU A 59 7.57 -0.95 1.32
CA GLU A 59 7.95 -1.56 2.61
C GLU A 59 6.79 -2.34 3.24
N PRO A 60 7.06 -3.50 3.86
CA PRO A 60 6.07 -4.21 4.66
C PRO A 60 5.70 -3.41 5.92
N ALA A 61 4.41 -3.26 6.22
CA ALA A 61 3.94 -2.52 7.38
C ALA A 61 2.68 -3.13 8.01
N THR A 62 2.41 -2.74 9.25
CA THR A 62 1.14 -3.00 9.94
C THR A 62 0.52 -1.69 10.40
N ILE A 63 -0.75 -1.75 10.81
CA ILE A 63 -1.47 -0.61 11.35
C ILE A 63 -2.35 -1.03 12.53
N ASN A 64 -2.83 -0.06 13.33
CA ASN A 64 -3.78 -0.32 14.41
C ASN A 64 -3.37 -1.43 15.39
N GLY A 65 -2.08 -1.53 15.73
CA GLY A 65 -1.60 -2.54 16.67
C GLY A 65 -1.39 -3.91 16.04
N GLY A 66 -0.82 -3.94 14.82
CA GLY A 66 -0.42 -5.18 14.16
C GLY A 66 -1.43 -5.72 13.14
N VAL A 67 -2.49 -4.97 12.81
CA VAL A 67 -3.41 -5.35 11.74
C VAL A 67 -2.66 -5.34 10.41
N PRO A 68 -2.70 -6.45 9.64
CA PRO A 68 -1.88 -6.60 8.44
C PRO A 68 -2.52 -5.99 7.18
N PHE A 69 -3.75 -5.52 7.28
CA PHE A 69 -4.48 -4.83 6.20
C PHE A 69 -4.25 -3.33 6.31
N VAL A 70 -3.12 -2.86 5.77
CA VAL A 70 -2.65 -1.47 5.96
C VAL A 70 -3.74 -0.45 5.62
N THR A 71 -4.42 -0.61 4.48
CA THR A 71 -5.45 0.33 4.00
C THR A 71 -6.68 0.43 4.91
N SER A 72 -6.92 -0.56 5.78
CA SER A 72 -8.08 -0.52 6.70
C SER A 72 -7.97 0.57 7.77
N GLY A 73 -6.75 1.04 8.05
CA GLY A 73 -6.46 1.95 9.15
C GLY A 73 -5.87 3.29 8.74
N ILE A 74 -5.69 3.56 7.44
CA ILE A 74 -5.00 4.75 6.95
C ILE A 74 -5.67 5.33 5.71
N LEU A 75 -5.71 6.66 5.67
CA LEU A 75 -5.90 7.45 4.46
C LEU A 75 -4.69 8.34 4.31
N VAL A 76 -4.02 8.26 3.16
CA VAL A 76 -2.79 9.01 2.92
C VAL A 76 -2.81 9.64 1.53
N ASN A 77 -2.22 10.82 1.42
CA ASN A 77 -1.93 11.47 0.16
C ASN A 77 -0.46 11.94 0.15
N GLN A 78 -0.09 12.74 -0.85
CA GLN A 78 1.29 13.23 -0.99
C GLN A 78 1.80 14.06 0.19
N SER A 79 0.92 14.62 1.02
CA SER A 79 1.30 15.60 2.06
C SER A 79 0.94 15.19 3.47
N ASN A 80 -0.10 14.38 3.67
CA ASN A 80 -0.63 14.06 4.98
C ASN A 80 -1.10 12.60 5.05
N ALA A 81 -1.07 12.04 6.26
CA ALA A 81 -1.68 10.77 6.59
C ALA A 81 -2.64 10.94 7.77
N VAL A 82 -3.82 10.32 7.68
CA VAL A 82 -4.76 10.12 8.78
C VAL A 82 -4.77 8.64 9.10
N VAL A 83 -4.44 8.29 10.34
CA VAL A 83 -4.37 6.89 10.80
C VAL A 83 -5.37 6.62 11.91
N GLY A 84 -5.73 5.35 12.09
CA GLY A 84 -6.58 4.92 13.19
C GLY A 84 -5.92 5.13 14.55
N SER A 85 -6.74 5.40 15.56
CA SER A 85 -6.29 5.76 16.92
C SER A 85 -5.53 4.67 17.65
N LEU A 86 -5.59 3.42 17.17
CA LEU A 86 -4.88 2.28 17.74
C LEU A 86 -3.48 2.08 17.11
N THR A 87 -3.09 2.93 16.15
CA THR A 87 -1.78 2.84 15.50
C THR A 87 -0.68 3.19 16.49
N THR A 88 0.30 2.32 16.60
CA THR A 88 1.36 2.43 17.62
C THR A 88 2.49 3.36 17.17
N GLY A 89 3.29 3.88 18.11
CA GLY A 89 4.45 4.73 17.80
C GLY A 89 5.44 4.12 16.78
N PRO A 90 5.83 2.83 16.90
CA PRO A 90 6.66 2.18 15.89
C PRO A 90 6.00 2.11 14.51
N GLU A 91 4.71 1.81 14.43
CA GLU A 91 3.96 1.79 13.17
C GLU A 91 3.91 3.17 12.53
N LEU A 92 3.63 4.21 13.33
CA LEU A 92 3.67 5.61 12.90
C LEU A 92 5.03 5.97 12.31
N LEU A 93 6.12 5.59 12.96
CA LEU A 93 7.48 5.87 12.49
C LEU A 93 7.76 5.20 11.13
N ILE A 94 7.33 3.96 10.95
CA ILE A 94 7.47 3.25 9.67
C ILE A 94 6.61 3.91 8.59
N LEU A 95 5.33 4.17 8.86
CA LEU A 95 4.40 4.76 7.89
C LEU A 95 4.83 6.18 7.48
N SER A 96 5.26 7.01 8.43
CA SER A 96 5.82 8.34 8.15
C SER A 96 7.09 8.28 7.29
N ARG A 97 7.96 7.29 7.52
CA ARG A 97 9.15 7.07 6.68
C ARG A 97 8.76 6.68 5.25
N VAL A 98 7.86 5.71 5.11
CA VAL A 98 7.41 5.18 3.81
C VAL A 98 6.75 6.27 2.97
N PHE A 99 5.79 6.99 3.55
CA PHE A 99 5.02 8.01 2.83
C PHE A 99 5.69 9.40 2.81
N LYS A 100 6.78 9.58 3.58
CA LYS A 100 7.53 10.85 3.72
C LYS A 100 6.59 11.99 4.16
N VAL A 101 5.81 11.72 5.22
CA VAL A 101 4.84 12.61 5.88
C VAL A 101 5.04 12.65 7.39
#